data_AF-A0A2D4HJF5-F1
#
_entry.id   AF-A0A2D4HJF5-F1
#
_cell.length_a   1.000
_cell.length_b   1.000
_cell.length_c   1.000
_cell.angle_alpha   90.00
_cell.angle_beta   90.00
_cell.angle_gamma   90.00
#
_symmetry.space_group_name_H-M   'P 1'
#
loop_
_entity.id
_entity.type
_entity.pdbx_description
1 polymer ?
#
loop_
_entity_poly.entity_id
_entity_poly.type
_entity_poly.pdbx_seq_one_letter_code
_entity_poly.pdbx_strand_id
1 'polypeptide(L)'
;GETPLIPPEIMEYSIKHSTEVDINTTLQILGSPGEKASSIPGYNRTDSVIRLLSSVLRVSEVESRAIRADLTHLLSPQMGKDIVWFLKRWAKTYLLVDEKLYDQISLPFNTAFGADTEGAQWIVGYLLEKVLSNLAVWSSEQELANDTVQLLVTLVERRE
;
A
#
# COMPACT_ATOMS: atom_id res chain seq x y z
N GLY A 1 6.19 -1.86 -21.32
CA GLY A 1 6.53 -0.49 -20.91
C GLY A 1 7.69 -0.54 -19.93
N GLU A 2 8.30 0.59 -19.63
CA GLU A 2 9.42 0.71 -18.68
C GLU A 2 8.97 0.51 -17.22
N THR A 3 9.91 0.22 -16.32
CA THR A 3 9.66 0.13 -14.88
C THR A 3 9.34 1.51 -14.30
N PRO A 4 8.17 1.72 -13.66
CA PRO A 4 7.81 3.03 -13.13
C PRO A 4 8.59 3.32 -11.84
N LEU A 5 9.31 4.45 -11.83
CA LEU A 5 10.04 4.95 -10.66
C LEU A 5 9.17 5.88 -9.80
N ILE A 6 9.55 6.03 -8.53
CA ILE A 6 8.98 7.04 -7.64
C ILE A 6 9.29 8.42 -8.25
N PRO A 7 8.28 9.31 -8.39
CA PRO A 7 8.53 10.65 -8.91
C PRO A 7 9.62 11.38 -8.09
N PRO A 8 10.61 12.02 -8.74
CA PRO A 8 11.73 12.65 -8.04
C PRO A 8 11.30 13.63 -6.96
N GLU A 9 10.23 14.40 -7.20
CA GLU A 9 9.71 15.39 -6.27
C GLU A 9 9.17 14.75 -4.98
N ILE A 10 8.61 13.54 -5.08
CA ILE A 10 8.10 12.77 -3.95
C ILE A 10 9.27 12.24 -3.11
N MET A 11 10.31 11.72 -3.76
CA MET A 11 11.52 11.26 -3.08
C MET A 11 12.25 12.42 -2.40
N GLU A 12 12.47 13.53 -3.11
CA GLU A 12 13.11 14.73 -2.58
C GLU A 12 12.35 15.30 -1.38
N TYR A 13 11.02 15.36 -1.46
CA TYR A 13 10.19 15.78 -0.34
C TYR A 13 10.39 14.89 0.89
N SER A 14 10.39 13.56 0.72
CA SER A 14 10.61 12.62 1.82
C SER A 14 12.04 12.71 2.39
N ILE A 15 13.06 12.87 1.54
CA ILE A 15 14.45 13.09 1.97
C ILE A 15 14.56 14.35 2.82
N LYS A 16 14.02 15.48 2.32
CA LYS A 16 14.14 16.79 2.96
C LYS A 16 13.55 16.82 4.38
N HIS A 17 12.46 16.09 4.62
CA HIS A 17 11.78 16.07 5.92
C HIS A 17 12.10 14.82 6.75
N SER A 18 13.05 13.98 6.31
CA SER A 18 13.37 12.70 6.97
C SER A 18 13.87 12.83 8.41
N THR A 19 14.44 13.98 8.79
CA THR A 19 14.90 14.26 10.16
C THR A 19 13.79 14.73 11.10
N GLU A 20 12.64 15.13 10.55
CA GLU A 20 11.50 15.65 11.30
C GLU A 20 10.54 14.54 11.73
N VAL A 21 10.61 13.39 11.05
CA VAL A 21 9.73 12.24 11.23
C VAL A 21 10.29 11.18 12.17
N ASP A 22 9.40 10.51 12.88
CA ASP A 22 9.68 9.31 13.66
C ASP A 22 9.32 8.07 12.83
N ILE A 23 10.33 7.25 12.54
CA ILE A 23 10.18 6.09 11.64
C ILE A 23 9.30 5.03 12.29
N ASN A 24 9.44 4.79 13.59
CA ASN A 24 8.65 3.79 14.30
C ASN A 24 7.16 4.13 14.26
N THR A 25 6.81 5.38 14.50
CA THR A 25 5.43 5.89 14.40
C THR A 25 4.93 5.81 12.95
N THR A 26 5.79 6.09 11.97
CA THR A 26 5.47 5.97 10.54
C THR A 26 5.13 4.52 10.16
N LEU A 27 5.94 3.56 10.60
CA LEU A 27 5.69 2.13 10.40
C LEU A 27 4.45 1.66 11.16
N GLN A 28 4.21 2.19 12.36
CA GLN A 28 2.98 1.91 13.11
C GLN A 28 1.75 2.40 12.35
N ILE A 29 1.75 3.62 11.80
CA ILE A 29 0.66 4.16 10.96
C ILE A 29 0.39 3.26 9.75
N LEU A 30 1.45 2.75 9.12
CA LEU A 30 1.38 1.87 7.96
C LEU A 30 0.82 0.48 8.32
N GLY A 31 1.34 -0.13 9.39
CA GLY A 31 0.98 -1.47 9.86
C GLY A 31 -0.35 -1.58 10.62
N SER A 32 -1.05 -0.46 10.84
CA SER A 32 -2.34 -0.41 11.57
C SER A 32 -3.47 0.21 10.73
N PRO A 33 -3.76 -0.31 9.52
CA PRO A 33 -4.82 0.24 8.68
C PRO A 33 -6.22 0.07 9.31
N GLY A 34 -6.34 -0.74 10.36
CA GLY A 34 -7.58 -0.94 11.12
C GLY A 34 -7.92 0.15 12.12
N GLU A 35 -6.97 1.04 12.43
CA GLU A 35 -7.09 2.10 13.43
C GLU A 35 -7.08 3.49 12.79
N LYS A 36 -7.69 4.46 13.46
CA LYS A 36 -7.63 5.85 13.02
C LYS A 36 -6.18 6.34 13.15
N ALA A 37 -5.63 6.95 12.11
CA ALA A 37 -4.26 7.48 12.18
C ALA A 37 -4.08 8.47 13.36
N SER A 38 -5.11 9.29 13.63
CA SER A 38 -5.09 10.27 14.73
C SER A 38 -5.11 9.68 16.14
N SER A 39 -5.43 8.38 16.32
CA SER A 39 -5.32 7.73 17.63
C SER A 39 -3.91 7.24 17.94
N ILE A 40 -3.00 7.26 16.97
CA ILE A 40 -1.61 6.83 17.17
C ILE A 40 -0.79 8.01 17.73
N PRO A 41 -0.14 7.85 18.90
CA PRO A 41 0.71 8.90 19.46
C PRO A 41 1.80 9.33 18.47
N GLY A 42 1.94 10.63 18.24
CA GLY A 42 2.96 11.15 17.33
C GLY A 42 2.61 11.12 15.84
N TYR A 43 1.36 10.83 15.44
CA TYR A 43 0.94 10.75 14.02
C TYR A 43 1.23 12.00 13.16
N ASN A 44 1.53 13.14 13.78
CA ASN A 44 1.94 14.38 13.09
C ASN A 44 3.41 14.38 12.67
N ARG A 45 4.24 13.54 13.28
CA ARG A 45 5.68 13.37 13.00
C ARG A 45 5.92 12.11 12.18
N THR A 46 5.09 11.84 11.18
CA THR A 46 5.27 10.69 10.29
C THR A 46 5.50 11.15 8.87
N ASP A 47 6.17 10.35 8.07
CA ASP A 47 6.35 10.68 6.65
C ASP A 47 4.99 10.90 5.97
N SER A 48 4.81 12.06 5.34
CA SER A 48 3.53 12.47 4.77
C SER A 48 3.10 11.58 3.61
N VAL A 49 4.05 11.06 2.82
CA VAL A 49 3.76 10.20 1.68
C VAL A 49 3.32 8.83 2.18
N ILE A 50 4.06 8.24 3.12
CA ILE A 50 3.67 6.96 3.74
C ILE A 50 2.32 7.11 4.44
N ARG A 51 2.07 8.21 5.15
CA ARG A 51 0.76 8.48 5.78
C ARG A 51 -0.38 8.58 4.75
N LEU A 52 -0.13 9.15 3.58
CA LEU A 52 -1.11 9.20 2.48
C LEU A 52 -1.38 7.80 1.91
N LEU A 53 -0.34 7.02 1.60
CA LEU A 53 -0.46 5.64 1.15
C LEU A 53 -1.24 4.78 2.17
N SER A 54 -0.91 4.96 3.46
CA SER A 54 -1.58 4.29 4.59
C SER A 54 -3.05 4.70 4.75
N SER A 55 -3.45 5.86 4.22
CA SER A 55 -4.86 6.29 4.22
C SER A 55 -5.67 5.47 3.22
N VAL A 56 -5.08 5.08 2.08
CA VAL A 56 -5.74 4.17 1.12
C VAL A 56 -5.81 2.75 1.68
N LEU A 57 -4.78 2.28 2.40
CA LEU A 57 -4.87 1.00 3.14
C LEU A 57 -6.03 1.00 4.14
N ARG A 58 -6.30 2.12 4.81
CA ARG A 58 -7.45 2.25 5.72
C ARG A 58 -8.78 2.09 4.99
N VAL A 59 -8.91 2.64 3.78
CA VAL A 59 -10.13 2.42 2.95
C VAL A 59 -10.24 0.95 2.54
N SER A 60 -9.15 0.33 2.11
CA SER A 60 -9.08 -1.11 1.80
C SER A 60 -9.45 -1.97 3.01
N GLU A 61 -9.04 -1.58 4.21
CA GLU A 61 -9.37 -2.29 5.45
C GLU A 61 -10.83 -2.12 5.84
N VAL A 62 -11.44 -0.94 5.62
CA VAL A 62 -12.88 -0.74 5.79
C VAL A 62 -13.66 -1.67 4.87
N GLU A 63 -13.29 -1.75 3.59
CA GLU A 63 -13.91 -2.67 2.63
C GLU A 63 -13.76 -4.14 3.10
N SER A 64 -12.56 -4.53 3.50
CA SER A 64 -12.26 -5.91 3.94
C SER A 64 -12.99 -6.28 5.24
N ARG A 65 -13.24 -5.31 6.15
CA ARG A 65 -14.07 -5.52 7.34
C ARG A 65 -15.56 -5.67 7.00
N ALA A 66 -16.07 -4.88 6.05
CA ALA A 66 -17.44 -5.02 5.58
C ALA A 66 -17.67 -6.39 4.92
N ILE A 67 -16.71 -6.86 4.12
CA ILE A 67 -16.76 -8.22 3.53
C ILE A 67 -16.81 -9.29 4.63
N ARG A 68 -15.92 -9.21 5.64
CA ARG A 68 -15.91 -10.14 6.78
C ARG A 68 -17.20 -10.13 7.61
N ALA A 69 -17.96 -9.05 7.55
CA ALA A 69 -19.24 -8.88 8.25
C ALA A 69 -20.47 -9.24 7.39
N ASP A 70 -20.27 -9.84 6.21
CA ASP A 70 -21.34 -10.18 5.25
C ASP A 70 -22.12 -8.94 4.73
N LEU A 71 -21.45 -7.79 4.71
CA LEU A 71 -21.98 -6.52 4.22
C LEU A 71 -21.55 -6.21 2.78
N THR A 72 -21.06 -7.20 2.03
CA THR A 72 -20.54 -7.02 0.66
C THR A 72 -21.57 -6.35 -0.26
N HIS A 73 -22.85 -6.67 -0.09
CA HIS A 73 -23.96 -6.10 -0.87
C HIS A 73 -24.18 -4.59 -0.63
N LEU A 74 -23.59 -4.01 0.41
CA LEU A 74 -23.62 -2.56 0.69
C LEU A 74 -22.40 -1.82 0.13
N LEU A 75 -21.39 -2.55 -0.35
CA LEU A 75 -20.17 -1.96 -0.89
C LEU A 75 -20.35 -1.55 -2.36
N SER A 76 -19.55 -0.56 -2.77
CA SER A 76 -19.46 -0.14 -4.17
C SER A 76 -18.37 -0.96 -4.89
N PRO A 77 -18.70 -1.74 -5.93
CA PRO A 77 -17.70 -2.40 -6.77
C PRO A 77 -16.71 -1.41 -7.40
N GLN A 78 -17.17 -0.19 -7.73
CA GLN A 78 -16.30 0.85 -8.27
C GLN A 78 -15.23 1.28 -7.25
N MET A 79 -15.59 1.38 -5.97
CA MET A 79 -14.60 1.66 -4.91
C MET A 79 -13.58 0.52 -4.81
N GLY A 80 -14.03 -0.74 -4.91
CA GLY A 80 -13.14 -1.90 -4.94
C GLY A 80 -12.15 -1.84 -6.11
N LYS A 81 -12.61 -1.43 -7.30
CA LYS A 81 -11.74 -1.22 -8.48
C LYS A 81 -10.71 -0.12 -8.24
N ASP A 82 -11.12 1.01 -7.67
CA ASP A 82 -10.22 2.14 -7.40
C ASP A 82 -9.14 1.74 -6.38
N ILE A 83 -9.51 0.99 -5.34
CA ILE A 83 -8.57 0.43 -4.36
C ILE A 83 -7.58 -0.52 -5.05
N VAL A 84 -8.06 -1.52 -5.79
CA VAL A 84 -7.20 -2.52 -6.45
C VAL A 84 -6.28 -1.86 -7.48
N TRP A 85 -6.78 -0.91 -8.26
CA TRP A 85 -5.99 -0.11 -9.18
C TRP A 85 -4.86 0.64 -8.46
N PHE A 86 -5.18 1.28 -7.33
CA PHE A 86 -4.20 2.00 -6.53
C PHE A 86 -3.14 1.07 -5.96
N LEU A 87 -3.55 -0.06 -5.35
CA LEU A 87 -2.63 -1.05 -4.78
C LEU A 87 -1.72 -1.65 -5.85
N LYS A 88 -2.24 -1.88 -7.06
CA LYS A 88 -1.44 -2.34 -8.20
C LYS A 88 -0.40 -1.30 -8.61
N ARG A 89 -0.78 -0.03 -8.66
CA ARG A 89 0.17 1.07 -8.96
C ARG A 89 1.22 1.23 -7.86
N TRP A 90 0.81 1.12 -6.61
CA TRP A 90 1.72 1.15 -5.46
C TRP A 90 2.72 -0.01 -5.55
N ALA A 91 2.26 -1.25 -5.68
CA ALA A 91 3.12 -2.42 -5.77
C ALA A 91 4.17 -2.30 -6.89
N LYS A 92 3.85 -1.60 -7.99
CA LYS A 92 4.79 -1.34 -9.09
C LYS A 92 5.81 -0.21 -8.84
N THR A 93 5.59 0.68 -7.88
CA THR A 93 6.43 1.89 -7.77
C THR A 93 7.09 2.03 -6.40
N TYR A 94 6.40 1.69 -5.32
CA TYR A 94 6.89 1.93 -3.96
C TYR A 94 7.00 0.64 -3.13
N LEU A 95 7.11 -0.54 -3.74
CA LEU A 95 7.27 -1.79 -3.00
C LEU A 95 8.46 -2.57 -3.55
N LEU A 96 9.32 -3.08 -2.67
CA LEU A 96 10.60 -3.71 -3.04
C LEU A 96 11.44 -2.76 -3.90
N VAL A 97 11.68 -1.55 -3.39
CA VAL A 97 12.43 -0.51 -4.11
C VAL A 97 13.86 -1.00 -4.36
N ASP A 98 14.29 -1.02 -5.63
CA ASP A 98 15.69 -1.28 -6.00
C ASP A 98 16.51 -0.01 -5.83
N GLU A 99 17.41 -0.01 -4.85
CA GLU A 99 18.29 1.12 -4.54
C GLU A 99 19.16 1.53 -5.72
N LYS A 100 19.44 0.63 -6.67
CA LYS A 100 20.26 0.92 -7.86
C LYS A 100 19.57 1.85 -8.85
N LEU A 101 18.26 2.02 -8.75
CA LEU A 101 17.47 2.87 -9.65
C LEU A 101 17.36 4.33 -9.16
N TYR A 102 17.94 4.65 -8.01
CA TYR A 102 17.85 5.97 -7.38
C TYR A 102 19.22 6.43 -6.90
N ASP A 103 19.55 7.71 -7.09
CA ASP A 103 20.77 8.29 -6.52
C ASP A 103 20.73 8.31 -4.98
N GLN A 104 19.54 8.54 -4.42
CA GLN A 104 19.28 8.55 -2.99
C GLN A 104 17.84 8.14 -2.70
N ILE A 105 17.65 7.36 -1.64
CA ILE A 105 16.33 6.99 -1.12
C ILE A 105 16.18 7.54 0.31
N SER A 106 15.01 8.07 0.64
CA SER A 106 14.72 8.53 2.00
C SER A 106 14.71 7.36 2.99
N LEU A 107 15.20 7.60 4.21
CA LEU A 107 15.22 6.56 5.25
C LEU A 107 13.81 5.98 5.53
N PRO A 108 12.72 6.78 5.64
CA PRO A 108 11.38 6.22 5.80
C PRO A 108 10.96 5.27 4.68
N PHE A 109 11.27 5.59 3.42
CA PHE A 109 10.92 4.74 2.28
C PHE A 109 11.74 3.46 2.29
N ASN A 110 13.05 3.57 2.54
CA ASN A 110 13.89 2.39 2.59
C ASN A 110 13.42 1.43 3.70
N THR A 111 13.17 1.94 4.92
CA THR A 111 12.72 1.09 6.03
C THR A 111 11.32 0.50 5.83
N ALA A 112 10.41 1.22 5.18
CA ALA A 112 9.04 0.73 4.97
C ALA A 112 8.89 -0.18 3.76
N PHE A 113 9.67 0.04 2.69
CA PHE A 113 9.42 -0.51 1.36
C PHE A 113 10.65 -1.17 0.70
N GLY A 114 11.81 -1.16 1.35
CA GLY A 114 13.02 -1.85 0.85
C GLY A 114 12.83 -3.36 0.79
N ALA A 115 13.55 -4.02 -0.14
CA ALA A 115 13.34 -5.43 -0.47
C ALA A 115 13.46 -6.38 0.73
N ASP A 116 14.38 -6.10 1.66
CA ASP A 116 14.67 -6.94 2.83
C ASP A 116 14.06 -6.40 4.13
N THR A 117 12.98 -5.62 4.03
CA THR A 117 12.32 -5.01 5.20
C THR A 117 11.06 -5.75 5.62
N GLU A 118 10.82 -5.78 6.95
CA GLU A 118 9.57 -6.31 7.51
C GLU A 118 8.35 -5.52 7.00
N GLY A 119 8.50 -4.22 6.75
CA GLY A 119 7.46 -3.38 6.18
C GLY A 119 7.02 -3.86 4.80
N ALA A 120 7.97 -4.15 3.91
CA ALA A 120 7.66 -4.67 2.58
C ALA A 120 7.00 -6.05 2.65
N GLN A 121 7.51 -6.95 3.50
CA GLN A 121 6.93 -8.27 3.71
C GLN A 121 5.48 -8.20 4.21
N TRP A 122 5.22 -7.32 5.17
CA TRP A 122 3.88 -7.09 5.72
C TRP A 122 2.92 -6.58 4.64
N ILE A 123 3.34 -5.61 3.81
CA ILE A 123 2.49 -5.10 2.71
C ILE A 123 2.19 -6.19 1.69
N VAL A 124 3.19 -6.99 1.28
CA VAL A 124 2.96 -8.11 0.36
C VAL A 124 1.92 -9.09 0.93
N GLY A 125 2.03 -9.42 2.22
CA GLY A 125 1.04 -10.24 2.93
C GLY A 125 -0.36 -9.62 2.89
N TYR A 126 -0.46 -8.33 3.23
CA TYR A 126 -1.72 -7.58 3.19
C TYR A 126 -2.36 -7.57 1.78
N LEU A 127 -1.55 -7.34 0.74
CA LEU A 127 -2.03 -7.34 -0.65
C LEU A 127 -2.52 -8.73 -1.09
N LEU A 128 -1.85 -9.81 -0.65
CA LEU A 128 -2.30 -11.18 -0.88
C LEU A 128 -3.63 -11.47 -0.18
N GLU A 129 -3.80 -11.07 1.08
CA GLU A 129 -5.07 -11.19 1.80
C GLU A 129 -6.19 -10.42 1.08
N LYS A 130 -5.88 -9.22 0.56
CA LYS A 130 -6.82 -8.41 -0.21
C LYS A 130 -7.25 -9.11 -1.50
N VAL A 131 -6.30 -9.70 -2.23
CA VAL A 131 -6.59 -10.51 -3.43
C VAL A 131 -7.51 -11.68 -3.08
N LEU A 132 -7.17 -12.45 -2.03
CA LEU A 132 -7.97 -13.59 -1.60
C LEU A 132 -9.39 -13.18 -1.22
N SER A 133 -9.53 -12.11 -0.43
CA SER A 133 -10.83 -11.57 -0.01
C SER A 133 -11.67 -11.16 -1.22
N ASN A 134 -11.08 -10.46 -2.19
CA ASN A 134 -11.83 -9.97 -3.34
C ASN A 134 -12.26 -11.12 -4.27
N LEU A 135 -11.37 -12.08 -4.56
CA LEU A 135 -11.70 -13.22 -5.42
C LEU A 135 -12.76 -14.14 -4.80
N ALA A 136 -12.89 -14.16 -3.48
CA ALA A 136 -13.91 -14.94 -2.79
C ALA A 136 -15.33 -14.38 -2.92
N VAL A 137 -15.50 -13.05 -3.06
CA VAL A 137 -16.83 -12.40 -2.95
C VAL A 137 -17.24 -11.58 -4.17
N TRP A 138 -16.31 -11.12 -4.99
CA TRP A 138 -16.59 -10.25 -6.15
C TRP A 138 -16.71 -11.03 -7.47
N SER A 139 -17.13 -12.29 -7.43
CA SER A 139 -17.25 -13.13 -8.64
C SER A 139 -18.31 -12.64 -9.63
N SER A 140 -19.31 -11.88 -9.17
CA SER A 140 -20.31 -11.25 -10.05
C SER A 140 -19.79 -9.98 -10.75
N GLU A 141 -18.72 -9.39 -10.24
CA GLU A 141 -18.14 -8.12 -10.72
C GLU A 141 -16.90 -8.43 -11.56
N GLN A 142 -17.11 -8.84 -12.81
CA GLN A 142 -16.05 -9.38 -13.68
C GLN A 142 -14.84 -8.44 -13.83
N GLU A 143 -15.07 -7.14 -13.94
CA GLU A 143 -13.98 -6.15 -14.04
C GLU A 143 -13.13 -6.11 -12.76
N LEU A 144 -13.78 -6.10 -11.59
CA LEU A 144 -13.09 -6.08 -10.31
C LEU A 144 -12.33 -7.39 -10.05
N ALA A 145 -12.93 -8.54 -10.40
CA ALA A 145 -12.26 -9.82 -10.31
C ALA A 145 -11.00 -9.86 -11.21
N ASN A 146 -11.11 -9.39 -12.46
CA ASN A 146 -9.97 -9.31 -13.37
C ASN A 146 -8.89 -8.35 -12.86
N ASP A 147 -9.25 -7.15 -12.40
CA ASP A 147 -8.30 -6.20 -11.81
C ASP A 147 -7.59 -6.79 -10.58
N THR A 148 -8.29 -7.59 -9.79
CA THR A 148 -7.75 -8.28 -8.61
C THR A 148 -6.74 -9.36 -9.02
N VAL A 149 -7.01 -10.13 -10.08
CA VAL A 149 -6.04 -11.08 -10.64
C VAL A 149 -4.81 -10.34 -11.19
N GLN A 150 -4.99 -9.18 -11.84
CA GLN A 150 -3.88 -8.38 -12.33
C GLN A 150 -3.00 -7.81 -11.20
N LEU A 151 -3.58 -7.53 -10.04
CA LEU A 151 -2.81 -7.21 -8.83
C LEU A 151 -1.97 -8.42 -8.39
N LEU A 152 -2.54 -9.63 -8.36
CA LEU A 152 -1.79 -10.85 -8.02
C LEU A 152 -0.63 -11.09 -8.99
N VAL A 153 -0.87 -10.98 -10.29
CA VAL A 153 0.17 -11.10 -11.32
C VAL A 153 1.29 -10.09 -11.07
N THR A 154 0.94 -8.84 -10.78
CA THR A 154 1.92 -7.78 -10.45
C THR A 154 2.81 -8.12 -9.25
N LEU A 155 2.28 -8.84 -8.25
CA LEU A 155 3.06 -9.27 -7.08
C LEU A 155 4.04 -10.40 -7.38
N VAL A 156 3.76 -11.22 -8.41
CA VAL A 156 4.58 -12.39 -8.76
C VAL A 156 5.61 -12.07 -9.84
N GLU A 157 5.30 -11.16 -10.77
CA GLU A 157 6.19 -10.75 -11.88
C GLU A 157 7.53 -10.14 -11.43
N ARG A 158 7.64 -9.65 -10.19
CA ARG A 158 8.85 -8.97 -9.67
C ARG A 158 9.97 -9.88 -9.19
N ARG A 159 9.89 -11.19 -9.44
CA ARG A 159 10.84 -12.20 -8.92
C ARG A 159 12.06 -12.47 -9.82
N GLU A 160 12.29 -11.69 -10.87
CA GLU A 160 13.44 -11.83 -11.79
C GLU A 160 14.31 -10.57 -11.86
#